data_AF-A0A329HK87-F1
#
_entry.id   AF-A0A329HK87-F1
#
_cell.length_a   1.000
_cell.length_b   1.000
_cell.length_c   1.000
_cell.angle_alpha   90.00
_cell.angle_beta   90.00
_cell.angle_gamma   90.00
#
_symmetry.space_group_name_H-M   'P 1'
#
loop_
_entity.id
_entity.type
_entity.pdbx_description
1 polymer ?
#
loop_
_entity_poly.entity_id
_entity_poly.type
_entity_poly.pdbx_seq_one_letter_code
_entity_poly.pdbx_strand_id
1 'polypeptide(L)'
;MLRRAHVPMADAVEAYRLFASAEGRPPVDVTGQDGAIQHWLERTFVQAPALPNLERFGLIPVGGRLMATDTGAAAMVLYRDTKGRQVIFYVRHPNSQRDVGHGSRRESDVTADYWSGQGYNFALVSPSEASFDTLREAISQRPPL
;
A
#
# COMPACT_ATOMS: atom_id res chain seq x y z
N MET A 1 -5.74 2.84 -32.66
CA MET A 1 -5.74 3.49 -31.33
C MET A 1 -4.90 2.66 -30.38
N LEU A 2 -3.75 3.16 -29.93
CA LEU A 2 -2.95 2.47 -28.90
C LEU A 2 -3.63 2.70 -27.55
N ARG A 3 -4.24 1.65 -26.99
CA ARG A 3 -4.70 1.64 -25.61
C ARG A 3 -3.46 1.73 -24.74
N ARG A 4 -3.18 2.89 -24.14
CA ARG A 4 -2.10 3.04 -23.15
C ARG A 4 -2.38 1.98 -22.08
N ALA A 5 -1.55 0.95 -22.01
CA ALA A 5 -1.72 -0.08 -20.99
C ALA A 5 -1.57 0.63 -19.65
N HIS A 6 -2.65 0.72 -18.88
CA HIS A 6 -2.58 1.26 -17.54
C HIS A 6 -1.76 0.29 -16.73
N VAL A 7 -0.57 0.71 -16.31
CA VAL A 7 0.32 -0.16 -15.56
C VAL A 7 -0.27 -0.32 -14.16
N PRO A 8 -0.53 -1.57 -13.71
CA PRO A 8 -1.14 -1.79 -12.41
C PRO A 8 -0.37 -1.08 -11.30
N MET A 9 -1.11 -0.30 -10.51
CA MET A 9 -0.64 0.35 -9.28
C MET A 9 0.61 1.23 -9.44
N ALA A 10 0.80 1.88 -10.61
CA ALA A 10 1.93 2.77 -10.86
C ALA A 10 1.98 3.98 -9.88
N ASP A 11 0.82 4.45 -9.44
CA ASP A 11 0.66 5.48 -8.40
C ASP A 11 1.25 5.06 -7.05
N ALA A 12 1.19 3.77 -6.69
CA ALA A 12 1.78 3.27 -5.45
C ALA A 12 3.32 3.32 -5.49
N VAL A 13 3.93 3.05 -6.66
CA VAL A 13 5.39 3.16 -6.83
C VAL A 13 5.84 4.62 -6.67
N GLU A 14 5.10 5.56 -7.26
CA GLU A 14 5.38 6.99 -7.11
C GLU A 14 5.23 7.46 -5.65
N ALA A 15 4.18 7.00 -4.96
CA ALA A 15 3.99 7.28 -3.54
C ALA A 15 5.18 6.80 -2.69
N TYR A 16 5.70 5.60 -2.96
CA TYR A 16 6.87 5.07 -2.26
C TYR A 16 8.12 5.93 -2.49
N ARG A 17 8.38 6.35 -3.74
CA ARG A 17 9.54 7.19 -4.10
C ARG A 17 9.53 8.54 -3.41
N LEU A 18 8.36 9.19 -3.33
CA LEU A 18 8.19 10.45 -2.59
C LEU A 18 8.55 10.29 -1.10
N PHE A 19 8.31 9.10 -0.54
CA PHE A 19 8.68 8.81 0.84
C PHE A 19 10.16 8.50 0.99
N ALA A 20 10.69 7.58 0.19
CA ALA A 20 12.07 7.12 0.27
C ALA A 20 13.09 8.26 0.07
N SER A 21 12.69 9.30 -0.68
CA SER A 21 13.47 10.52 -0.88
C SER A 21 13.31 11.58 0.21
N ALA A 22 12.34 11.45 1.14
CA ALA A 22 12.13 12.43 2.21
C ALA A 22 13.16 12.24 3.33
N GLU A 23 13.95 13.28 3.61
CA GLU A 23 15.00 13.31 4.64
C GLU A 23 14.45 13.31 6.08
N GLY A 24 13.82 12.21 6.47
CA GLY A 24 13.63 11.83 7.88
C GLY A 24 12.28 12.14 8.51
N ARG A 25 11.38 12.93 7.89
CA ARG A 25 10.01 13.10 8.39
C ARG A 25 8.98 13.24 7.26
N PRO A 26 8.09 12.26 7.08
CA PRO A 26 7.00 12.41 6.12
C PRO A 26 5.92 13.36 6.65
N PRO A 27 5.37 14.26 5.80
CA PRO A 27 4.11 14.91 6.10
C PRO A 27 3.01 13.85 6.01
N VAL A 28 2.64 13.30 7.17
CA VAL A 28 1.59 12.29 7.32
C VAL A 28 0.36 12.96 7.91
N ASP A 29 -0.83 12.55 7.47
CA ASP A 29 -2.10 13.06 7.98
C ASP A 29 -2.49 12.41 9.31
N VAL A 30 -1.95 11.22 9.59
CA VAL A 30 -2.12 10.53 10.86
C VAL A 30 -0.82 9.86 11.30
N THR A 31 -0.56 9.94 12.61
CA THR A 31 0.47 9.15 13.32
C THR A 31 -0.19 8.50 14.52
N GLY A 32 0.25 7.31 14.92
CA GLY A 32 -0.20 6.71 16.17
C GLY A 32 0.07 5.22 16.24
N GLN A 33 0.05 4.71 17.47
CA GLN A 33 0.06 3.27 17.79
C GLN A 33 -1.38 2.78 18.05
N ASP A 34 -1.53 1.52 18.46
CA ASP A 34 -2.76 0.98 19.07
C ASP A 34 -4.04 1.14 18.22
N GLY A 35 -3.92 0.96 16.90
CA GLY A 35 -5.07 0.94 15.99
C GLY A 35 -5.56 2.32 15.52
N ALA A 36 -4.91 3.42 15.92
CA ALA A 36 -5.28 4.78 15.47
C ALA A 36 -5.34 4.92 13.94
N ILE A 37 -4.40 4.28 13.23
CA ILE A 37 -4.33 4.31 11.76
C ILE A 37 -5.45 3.47 11.13
N GLN A 38 -5.80 2.32 11.72
CA GLN A 38 -6.94 1.51 11.28
C GLN A 38 -8.25 2.30 11.41
N HIS A 39 -8.46 2.93 12.56
CA HIS A 39 -9.65 3.76 12.78
C HIS A 39 -9.70 4.98 11.86
N TRP A 40 -8.55 5.56 11.51
CA TRP A 40 -8.45 6.61 10.51
C TRP A 40 -8.85 6.14 9.10
N LEU A 41 -8.44 4.93 8.68
CA LEU A 41 -8.88 4.33 7.41
C LEU A 41 -10.39 4.09 7.39
N GLU A 42 -10.97 3.60 8.48
CA GLU A 42 -12.41 3.34 8.62
C GLU A 42 -13.28 4.59 8.46
N ARG A 43 -12.78 5.77 8.83
CA ARG A 43 -13.47 7.05 8.58
C ARG A 43 -13.35 7.52 7.13
N THR A 44 -12.35 7.02 6.41
CA THR A 44 -12.00 7.47 5.06
C THR A 44 -12.65 6.61 3.98
N PHE A 45 -12.73 5.30 4.21
CA PHE A 45 -13.23 4.33 3.24
C PHE A 45 -14.46 3.61 3.78
N VAL A 46 -15.48 3.48 2.93
CA VAL A 46 -16.64 2.64 3.21
C VAL A 46 -16.16 1.18 3.23
N GLN A 47 -16.39 0.48 4.35
CA GLN A 47 -15.84 -0.87 4.59
C GLN A 47 -14.32 -0.92 4.42
N ALA A 48 -13.62 -0.02 5.12
CA ALA A 48 -12.17 0.08 5.03
C ALA A 48 -11.47 -1.28 5.19
N PRO A 49 -10.46 -1.57 4.36
CA PRO A 49 -9.67 -2.77 4.52
C PRO A 49 -9.02 -2.79 5.90
N ALA A 50 -8.89 -3.99 6.49
CA ALA A 50 -7.99 -4.12 7.63
C ALA A 50 -6.55 -4.01 7.13
N LEU A 51 -5.72 -3.32 7.90
CA LEU A 51 -4.30 -3.25 7.68
C LEU A 51 -3.67 -4.66 7.65
N PRO A 52 -2.78 -4.96 6.69
CA PRO A 52 -1.99 -6.18 6.72
C PRO A 52 -1.20 -6.28 8.03
N ASN A 53 -1.27 -7.44 8.70
CA ASN A 53 -0.42 -7.71 9.85
C ASN A 53 0.98 -8.13 9.37
N LEU A 54 1.94 -7.21 9.56
CA LEU A 54 3.34 -7.39 9.17
C LEU A 54 4.27 -7.51 10.38
N GLU A 55 3.74 -7.67 11.60
CA GLU A 55 4.52 -7.71 12.85
C GLU A 55 5.55 -8.84 12.84
N ARG A 56 5.24 -9.99 12.21
CA ARG A 56 6.19 -11.10 12.06
C ARG A 56 7.47 -10.73 11.30
N PHE A 57 7.45 -9.63 10.55
CA PHE A 57 8.60 -9.07 9.84
C PHE A 57 9.24 -7.89 10.58
N GLY A 58 8.78 -7.59 11.80
CA GLY A 58 9.18 -6.41 12.57
C GLY A 58 8.63 -5.09 12.02
N LEU A 59 7.69 -5.14 11.08
CA LEU A 59 7.11 -3.98 10.43
C LEU A 59 5.83 -3.57 11.17
N ILE A 60 5.84 -2.38 11.77
CA ILE A 60 4.68 -1.79 12.43
C ILE A 60 4.18 -0.56 11.65
N PRO A 61 2.87 -0.29 11.60
CA PRO A 61 2.36 0.92 10.99
C PRO A 61 2.77 2.13 11.83
N VAL A 62 3.34 3.15 11.19
CA VAL A 62 3.87 4.36 11.88
C VAL A 62 3.23 5.65 11.42
N GLY A 63 2.49 5.63 10.31
CA GLY A 63 1.72 6.78 9.84
C GLY A 63 0.92 6.47 8.59
N GLY A 64 -0.02 7.36 8.29
CA GLY A 64 -0.86 7.27 7.10
C GLY A 64 -1.03 8.62 6.41
N ARG A 65 -1.30 8.58 5.12
CA ARG A 65 -1.56 9.77 4.31
C ARG A 65 -2.67 9.54 3.31
N LEU A 66 -3.58 10.50 3.21
CA LEU A 66 -4.63 10.56 2.22
C LEU A 66 -4.12 11.28 0.97
N MET A 67 -4.52 10.78 -0.19
CA MET A 67 -4.21 11.34 -1.49
C MET A 67 -5.47 11.43 -2.32
N ALA A 68 -5.54 12.45 -3.16
CA ALA A 68 -6.50 12.49 -4.24
C ALA A 68 -5.91 11.77 -5.45
N THR A 69 -6.66 10.83 -6.02
CA THR A 69 -6.42 10.28 -7.35
C THR A 69 -7.49 10.78 -8.32
N ASP A 70 -7.31 10.48 -9.60
CA ASP A 70 -8.31 10.70 -10.64
C ASP A 70 -9.62 9.91 -10.42
N THR A 71 -9.62 8.96 -9.48
CA THR A 71 -10.75 8.05 -9.19
C THR A 71 -11.25 8.14 -7.76
N GLY A 72 -10.84 9.16 -7.01
CA GLY A 72 -11.31 9.44 -5.65
C GLY A 72 -10.17 9.39 -4.63
N ALA A 73 -10.53 9.07 -3.39
CA ALA A 73 -9.54 8.96 -2.33
C ALA A 73 -8.65 7.72 -2.52
N ALA A 74 -7.35 7.88 -2.27
CA ALA A 74 -6.42 6.79 -2.01
C ALA A 74 -5.72 7.05 -0.68
N ALA A 75 -5.37 5.99 0.03
CA ALA A 75 -4.59 6.09 1.25
C ALA A 75 -3.34 5.25 1.16
N MET A 76 -2.27 5.78 1.74
CA MET A 76 -1.07 5.04 2.05
C MET A 76 -0.95 4.88 3.56
N VAL A 77 -0.41 3.75 3.99
CA VAL A 77 0.03 3.50 5.35
C VAL A 77 1.47 3.02 5.32
N LEU A 78 2.33 3.77 5.99
CA LEU A 78 3.74 3.44 6.12
C LEU A 78 3.93 2.44 7.26
N TYR A 79 4.62 1.37 6.94
CA TYR A 79 5.21 0.45 7.89
C TYR A 79 6.69 0.71 8.01
N ARG A 80 7.22 0.61 9.22
CA ARG A 80 8.65 0.75 9.49
C ARG A 80 9.11 -0.29 10.50
N ASP A 81 10.33 -0.79 10.31
CA ASP A 81 11.00 -1.64 11.28
C ASP A 81 12.06 -0.90 12.10
N THR A 82 12.66 -1.59 13.07
CA THR A 82 13.71 -1.04 13.93
C THR A 82 15.01 -0.69 13.20
N LYS A 83 15.21 -1.22 11.98
CA LYS A 83 16.35 -0.94 11.11
C LYS A 83 16.08 0.21 10.15
N GLY A 84 14.90 0.84 10.23
CA GLY A 84 14.49 1.93 9.36
C GLY A 84 14.00 1.49 7.98
N ARG A 85 13.89 0.19 7.70
CA ARG A 85 13.30 -0.33 6.47
C ARG A 85 11.82 0.03 6.42
N GLN A 86 11.35 0.33 5.22
CA GLN A 86 10.02 0.87 4.99
C GLN A 86 9.26 0.09 3.93
N VAL A 87 7.99 -0.12 4.21
CA VAL A 87 7.01 -0.72 3.30
C VAL A 87 5.78 0.15 3.33
N ILE A 88 5.12 0.36 2.19
CA ILE A 88 3.82 1.04 2.17
C ILE A 88 2.73 0.05 1.81
N PHE A 89 1.63 0.11 2.56
CA PHE A 89 0.35 -0.44 2.14
C PHE A 89 -0.43 0.68 1.47
N TYR A 90 -0.87 0.45 0.24
CA TYR A 90 -1.60 1.41 -0.57
C TYR A 90 -2.98 0.85 -0.90
N VAL A 91 -4.01 1.66 -0.72
CA VAL A 91 -5.39 1.35 -1.08
C VAL A 91 -5.97 2.49 -1.91
N ARG A 92 -6.68 2.14 -2.98
CA ARG A 92 -7.43 3.10 -3.79
C ARG A 92 -8.74 2.52 -4.30
N HIS A 93 -9.67 3.40 -4.65
CA HIS A 93 -10.78 3.02 -5.49
C HIS A 93 -10.29 2.49 -6.85
N PRO A 94 -10.97 1.48 -7.43
CA PRO A 94 -10.62 0.98 -8.74
C PRO A 94 -10.78 2.07 -9.79
N ASN A 95 -9.88 2.08 -10.77
CA ASN A 95 -9.96 3.01 -11.87
C ASN A 95 -10.57 2.35 -13.12
N SER A 96 -10.22 2.81 -14.31
CA SER A 96 -10.66 2.18 -15.56
C SER A 96 -10.39 0.66 -15.60
N GLN A 97 -9.39 0.19 -14.86
CA GLN A 97 -9.17 -1.21 -14.53
C GLN A 97 -9.78 -1.54 -13.16
N ARG A 98 -11.01 -2.08 -13.18
CA ARG A 98 -11.77 -2.41 -11.95
C ARG A 98 -11.12 -3.50 -11.12
N ASP A 99 -10.46 -4.44 -11.78
CA ASP A 99 -9.79 -5.58 -11.16
C ASP A 99 -8.38 -5.66 -11.75
N VAL A 100 -7.37 -5.54 -10.89
CA VAL A 100 -5.97 -5.67 -11.27
C VAL A 100 -5.49 -7.12 -11.19
N GLY A 101 -6.35 -8.05 -10.73
CA GLY A 101 -6.00 -9.42 -10.40
C GLY A 101 -5.03 -9.49 -9.22
N HIS A 102 -4.50 -10.67 -8.93
CA HIS A 102 -3.41 -10.85 -7.98
C HIS A 102 -2.09 -11.01 -8.73
N GLY A 103 -1.08 -10.21 -8.39
CA GLY A 103 0.17 -10.20 -9.13
C GLY A 103 1.29 -9.45 -8.42
N SER A 104 2.43 -9.36 -9.10
CA SER A 104 3.59 -8.61 -8.63
C SER A 104 4.23 -7.90 -9.79
N ARG A 105 4.67 -6.66 -9.56
CA ARG A 105 5.39 -5.84 -10.52
C ARG A 105 6.68 -5.36 -9.89
N ARG A 106 7.80 -5.62 -10.57
CA ARG A 106 9.11 -5.08 -10.21
C ARG A 106 9.45 -3.92 -11.13
N GLU A 107 9.84 -2.79 -10.54
CA GLU A 107 10.33 -1.61 -11.24
C GLU A 107 11.64 -1.17 -10.59
N SER A 108 12.75 -1.43 -11.28
CA SER A 108 14.12 -1.14 -10.82
C SER A 108 14.40 -1.72 -9.41
N ASP A 109 14.32 -0.86 -8.40
CA ASP A 109 14.62 -1.08 -6.98
C ASP A 109 13.36 -1.21 -6.11
N VAL A 110 12.18 -1.25 -6.72
CA VAL A 110 10.89 -1.32 -6.02
C VAL A 110 10.05 -2.49 -6.54
N THR A 111 9.43 -3.23 -5.62
CA THR A 111 8.44 -4.27 -5.92
C THR A 111 7.07 -3.86 -5.38
N ALA A 112 6.03 -3.99 -6.21
CA ALA A 112 4.64 -3.81 -5.84
C ALA A 112 3.89 -5.15 -6.00
N ASP A 113 3.52 -5.77 -4.87
CA ASP A 113 2.60 -6.91 -4.84
C ASP A 113 1.18 -6.37 -4.74
N TYR A 114 0.32 -6.67 -5.71
CA TYR A 114 -0.99 -6.05 -5.86
C TYR A 114 -2.12 -7.07 -5.94
N TRP A 115 -3.30 -6.67 -5.46
CA TRP A 115 -4.52 -7.46 -5.51
C TRP A 115 -5.77 -6.55 -5.52
N SER A 116 -6.90 -7.12 -5.90
CA SER A 116 -8.22 -6.50 -5.78
C SER A 116 -9.05 -7.22 -4.73
N GLY A 117 -9.92 -6.50 -4.02
CA GLY A 117 -10.83 -7.07 -3.03
C GLY A 117 -11.71 -6.01 -2.36
N GLN A 118 -12.89 -6.37 -1.89
CA GLN A 118 -13.85 -5.47 -1.23
C GLN A 118 -14.12 -4.15 -1.98
N GLY A 119 -14.08 -4.18 -3.32
CA GLY A 119 -14.31 -3.00 -4.15
C GLY A 119 -13.14 -2.01 -4.20
N TYR A 120 -11.94 -2.42 -3.78
CA TYR A 120 -10.71 -1.62 -3.82
C TYR A 120 -9.57 -2.36 -4.51
N ASN A 121 -8.57 -1.59 -4.94
CA ASN A 121 -7.29 -2.10 -5.41
C ASN A 121 -6.21 -1.79 -4.38
N PHE A 122 -5.38 -2.79 -4.10
CA PHE A 122 -4.36 -2.74 -3.08
C PHE A 122 -2.97 -2.97 -3.69
N ALA A 123 -1.97 -2.38 -3.05
CA ALA A 123 -0.59 -2.73 -3.28
C ALA A 123 0.19 -2.70 -1.96
N LEU A 124 1.10 -3.66 -1.82
CA LEU A 124 2.16 -3.62 -0.84
C LEU A 124 3.46 -3.31 -1.60
N VAL A 125 4.05 -2.16 -1.32
CA VAL A 125 5.22 -1.67 -2.06
C VAL A 125 6.44 -1.63 -1.15
N SER A 126 7.53 -2.21 -1.62
CA SER A 126 8.74 -2.44 -0.85
C SER A 126 10.00 -2.29 -1.72
N PRO A 127 11.18 -2.07 -1.11
CA PRO A 127 12.44 -2.23 -1.83
C PRO A 127 12.52 -3.64 -2.42
N SER A 128 12.94 -3.73 -3.68
CA SER A 128 13.07 -4.97 -4.44
C SER A 128 14.08 -5.97 -3.88
N GLU A 129 15.03 -5.50 -3.06
CA GLU A 129 16.01 -6.34 -2.37
C GLU A 129 15.53 -6.82 -1.02
N ALA A 130 14.44 -6.24 -0.50
CA ALA A 130 13.86 -6.71 0.73
C ALA A 130 13.20 -8.08 0.46
N SER A 131 13.84 -9.14 0.95
CA SER A 131 13.32 -10.49 0.87
C SER A 131 11.99 -10.56 1.63
N PHE A 132 10.93 -10.50 0.85
CA PHE A 132 9.55 -10.45 1.29
C PHE A 132 8.72 -11.49 0.53
N ASP A 133 9.35 -12.58 0.06
CA ASP A 133 8.65 -13.71 -0.55
C ASP A 133 7.51 -14.23 0.35
N THR A 134 7.62 -14.00 1.66
CA THR A 134 6.62 -14.30 2.68
C THR A 134 5.60 -13.16 2.92
N LEU A 135 5.82 -11.90 2.51
CA LEU A 135 4.78 -10.84 2.58
C LEU A 135 3.58 -11.22 1.73
N ARG A 136 3.83 -11.90 0.60
CA ARG A 136 2.79 -12.52 -0.22
C ARG A 136 1.89 -13.46 0.57
N GLU A 137 2.42 -14.25 1.49
CA GLU A 137 1.61 -15.07 2.39
C GLU A 137 0.83 -14.22 3.40
N ALA A 138 1.39 -13.09 3.86
CA ALA A 138 0.68 -12.17 4.77
C ALA A 138 -0.60 -11.62 4.13
N ILE A 139 -0.53 -11.31 2.84
CA ILE A 139 -1.64 -10.75 2.06
C ILE A 139 -2.54 -11.85 1.47
N SER A 140 -2.00 -13.05 1.22
CA SER A 140 -2.75 -14.20 0.66
C SER A 140 -3.56 -14.99 1.69
N GLN A 141 -3.30 -14.84 2.99
CA GLN A 141 -4.08 -15.50 4.05
C GLN A 141 -5.47 -14.87 4.31
N ARG A 142 -5.90 -13.89 3.51
CA ARG A 142 -7.31 -13.51 3.41
C ARG A 142 -7.85 -13.89 2.03
N PRO A 143 -8.73 -14.91 1.94
CA PRO A 143 -9.61 -15.03 0.80
C PRO A 143 -10.55 -13.80 0.77
N PRO A 144 -11.00 -13.36 -0.42
CA PRO A 144 -12.17 -12.50 -0.48
C PRO A 144 -13.35 -13.26 0.12
N LEU A 145 -14.11 -12.63 1.01
CA LEU A 145 -15.49 -13.04 1.29
C LEU A 145 -16.40 -12.26 0.35
#